data_AF-A0A2V9V6K9-F1
#
_entry.id   AF-A0A2V9V6K9-F1
#
_cell.length_a   1.000
_cell.length_b   1.000
_cell.length_c   1.000
_cell.angle_alpha   90.00
_cell.angle_beta   90.00
_cell.angle_gamma   90.00
#
_symmetry.space_group_name_H-M   'P 1'
#
loop_
_entity.id
_entity.type
_entity.pdbx_description
1 polymer ?
#
loop_
_entity_poly.entity_id
_entity_poly.type
_entity_poly.pdbx_seq_one_letter_code
_entity_poly.pdbx_strand_id
1 'polypeptide(L)'
;GAKHSIKVNYARSYTAEKYVTPTLDYRFQTNVTEFSGAYVFSPFETERFKPFLLGGAGAVVFNPYYEYIDFIPVSMMGVRQTQVGFLYGGGVDYRLPRVGSRFALRLQYRGLLFSAPNFKLQNLFTGAKGHMAEPSIGIVFKF
;
A
#
# COMPACT_ATOMS: atom_id res chain seq x y z
N GLY A 1 -11.46 20.26 19.18
CA GLY A 1 -10.07 20.66 18.85
C GLY A 1 -9.44 19.64 17.93
N ALA A 2 -8.36 20.02 17.25
CA ALA A 2 -7.61 19.12 16.37
C ALA A 2 -6.89 18.02 17.17
N LYS A 3 -6.68 16.86 16.54
CA LYS A 3 -5.97 15.71 17.12
C LYS A 3 -4.85 15.24 16.20
N HIS A 4 -3.79 14.73 16.81
CA HIS A 4 -2.59 14.24 16.14
C HIS A 4 -2.31 12.82 16.62
N SER A 5 -1.89 11.94 15.72
CA SER A 5 -1.52 10.57 16.05
C SER A 5 -0.52 10.01 15.05
N ILE A 6 0.16 8.93 15.41
CA ILE A 6 1.04 8.18 14.51
C ILE A 6 0.35 6.87 14.14
N LYS A 7 0.44 6.49 12.86
CA LYS A 7 -0.05 5.22 12.33
C LYS A 7 1.12 4.43 11.78
N VAL A 8 1.25 3.18 12.21
CA VAL A 8 2.16 2.19 11.62
C VAL A 8 1.31 1.13 10.91
N ASN A 9 1.77 0.64 9.78
CA ASN A 9 1.10 -0.38 8.99
C ASN A 9 2.07 -1.45 8.52
N TYR A 10 1.60 -2.69 8.56
CA TYR A 10 2.24 -3.84 7.95
C TYR A 10 1.19 -4.57 7.12
N ALA A 11 1.44 -4.74 5.82
CA ALA A 11 0.54 -5.44 4.91
C ALA A 11 1.31 -6.46 4.08
N ARG A 12 0.63 -7.56 3.74
CA ARG A 12 1.16 -8.58 2.84
C ARG A 12 0.09 -8.91 1.80
N SER A 13 0.46 -8.76 0.54
CA SER A 13 -0.42 -8.97 -0.61
C SER A 13 0.23 -9.93 -1.61
N TYR A 14 -0.60 -10.73 -2.27
CA TYR A 14 -0.17 -11.64 -3.34
C TYR A 14 -0.59 -11.04 -4.67
N THR A 15 0.36 -10.76 -5.55
CA THR A 15 0.07 -10.21 -6.89
C THR A 15 0.63 -11.15 -7.95
N ALA A 16 -0.16 -11.45 -8.98
CA ALA A 16 0.30 -12.13 -10.19
C ALA A 16 0.24 -11.13 -11.35
N GLU A 17 1.38 -10.78 -11.91
CA GLU A 17 1.49 -9.87 -13.05
C GLU A 17 1.77 -10.68 -14.33
N LYS A 18 1.03 -10.39 -15.40
CA LYS A 18 1.24 -10.99 -16.73
C LYS A 18 1.77 -9.90 -17.67
N TYR A 19 2.92 -10.15 -18.28
CA TYR A 19 3.52 -9.32 -19.32
C TYR A 19 3.46 -10.08 -20.64
N VAL A 20 2.74 -9.53 -21.60
CA VAL A 20 2.56 -10.10 -22.94
C VAL A 20 3.45 -9.34 -23.91
N THR A 21 4.34 -10.05 -24.61
CA THR A 21 5.11 -9.51 -25.74
C THR A 21 4.67 -10.19 -27.04
N PRO A 22 4.95 -9.62 -28.23
CA PRO A 22 4.49 -10.20 -29.51
C PRO A 22 4.95 -11.65 -29.78
N THR A 23 5.95 -12.14 -29.04
CA THR A 23 6.56 -13.45 -29.21
C THR A 23 6.48 -14.36 -27.99
N LEU A 24 6.27 -13.84 -26.77
CA LEU A 24 6.35 -14.60 -25.51
C LEU A 24 5.39 -14.09 -24.43
N ASP A 25 4.83 -15.02 -23.65
CA ASP A 25 4.00 -14.76 -22.47
C ASP A 25 4.82 -14.93 -21.18
N TYR A 26 5.03 -13.85 -20.43
CA TYR A 26 5.70 -13.87 -19.13
C TYR A 26 4.69 -13.68 -17.99
N ARG A 27 4.73 -14.55 -16.98
CA ARG A 27 3.92 -14.38 -15.76
C ARG A 27 4.83 -14.40 -14.53
N PHE A 28 4.77 -13.33 -13.74
CA PHE A 28 5.50 -13.18 -12.49
C PHE A 28 4.52 -13.23 -11.33
N GLN A 29 4.72 -14.16 -10.40
CA GLN A 29 3.97 -14.19 -9.15
C GLN A 29 4.83 -13.63 -8.03
N THR A 30 4.42 -12.49 -7.50
CA THR A 30 5.20 -11.69 -6.55
C THR A 30 4.48 -11.54 -5.23
N ASN A 31 5.18 -11.88 -4.15
CA ASN A 31 4.77 -11.51 -2.81
C ASN A 31 5.16 -10.05 -2.55
N VAL A 32 4.20 -9.23 -2.17
CA VAL A 32 4.41 -7.82 -1.84
C VAL A 32 4.23 -7.64 -0.34
N THR A 33 5.30 -7.22 0.34
CA THR A 33 5.24 -6.84 1.76
C THR A 33 5.41 -5.34 1.90
N GLU A 34 4.46 -4.66 2.52
CA GLU A 34 4.54 -3.23 2.83
C GLU A 34 4.79 -3.04 4.33
N PHE A 35 5.74 -2.17 4.65
CA PHE A 35 5.88 -1.56 5.96
C PHE A 35 5.82 -0.04 5.83
N SER A 36 4.87 0.62 6.50
CA SER A 36 4.72 2.08 6.39
C SER A 36 4.38 2.77 7.70
N GLY A 37 4.79 4.03 7.80
CA GLY A 37 4.54 4.92 8.93
C GLY A 37 3.97 6.25 8.43
N ALA A 38 2.93 6.75 9.09
CA ALA A 38 2.29 8.01 8.76
C ALA A 38 1.94 8.83 9.99
N TYR A 39 2.11 10.14 9.85
CA TYR A 39 1.47 11.11 10.71
C TYR A 39 0.00 11.24 10.32
N VAL A 40 -0.89 11.27 11.30
CA VAL A 40 -2.34 11.40 11.11
C VAL A 40 -2.82 12.67 11.81
N PHE A 41 -3.44 13.54 11.02
CA PHE A 41 -4.03 14.78 11.48
C PHE A 41 -5.55 14.70 11.37
N SER A 42 -6.26 14.99 12.47
CA SER A 42 -7.71 15.13 12.48
C SER A 42 -8.07 16.56 12.84
N PRO A 43 -8.54 17.39 11.89
CA PRO A 43 -8.78 18.81 12.13
C PRO A 43 -9.89 19.06 13.17
N PHE A 44 -10.90 18.20 13.19
CA PHE A 44 -11.98 18.24 14.15
C PHE A 44 -12.56 16.84 14.38
N GLU A 45 -13.33 16.71 15.47
CA GLU A 45 -14.05 15.50 15.83
C GLU A 45 -15.42 15.93 16.34
N THR A 46 -16.48 15.42 15.71
CA THR A 46 -17.87 15.58 16.14
C THR A 46 -18.30 14.34 16.94
N GLU A 47 -19.55 14.27 17.40
CA GLU A 47 -20.09 13.08 18.08
C GLU A 47 -20.11 11.83 17.18
N ARG A 48 -20.28 12.02 15.87
CA ARG A 48 -20.41 10.92 14.91
C ARG A 48 -19.21 10.78 13.98
N PHE A 49 -18.58 11.87 13.58
CA PHE A 49 -17.55 11.85 12.54
C PHE A 49 -16.21 12.40 13.04
N LYS A 50 -15.13 11.72 12.68
CA LYS A 50 -13.76 12.18 12.84
C LYS A 50 -13.02 12.05 11.51
N PRO A 51 -13.04 13.10 10.65
CA PRO A 51 -12.21 13.10 9.46
C PRO A 51 -10.72 13.15 9.84
N PHE A 52 -9.89 12.57 8.99
CA PHE A 52 -8.45 12.60 9.15
C PHE A 52 -7.73 12.64 7.80
N LEU A 53 -6.55 13.23 7.81
CA LEU A 53 -5.57 13.19 6.75
C LEU A 53 -4.33 12.44 7.27
N LEU A 54 -3.63 11.76 6.37
CA LEU A 54 -2.37 11.10 6.70
C LEU A 54 -1.30 11.39 5.67
N GLY A 55 -0.07 11.52 6.14
CA GLY A 55 1.13 11.73 5.33
C GLY A 55 2.33 11.06 5.98
N GLY A 56 3.18 10.44 5.18
CA GLY A 56 4.32 9.69 5.70
C GLY A 56 5.13 8.99 4.63
N ALA A 57 5.75 7.87 4.99
CA ALA A 57 6.58 7.10 4.09
C ALA A 57 6.43 5.59 4.37
N GLY A 58 6.78 4.78 3.39
CA GLY A 58 6.77 3.34 3.51
C GLY A 58 7.79 2.67 2.62
N ALA A 59 8.07 1.41 2.91
CA ALA A 59 8.87 0.54 2.08
C ALA A 59 8.01 -0.64 1.61
N VAL A 60 8.12 -0.97 0.33
CA VAL A 60 7.49 -2.13 -0.30
C VAL A 60 8.59 -3.09 -0.74
N VAL A 61 8.52 -4.31 -0.26
CA VAL A 61 9.44 -5.39 -0.60
C VAL A 61 8.73 -6.32 -1.58
N PHE A 62 9.28 -6.41 -2.79
CA PHE A 62 8.84 -7.33 -3.82
C PHE A 62 9.71 -8.59 -3.74
N ASN A 63 9.08 -9.74 -3.50
CA ASN A 63 9.74 -11.03 -3.43
C ASN A 63 9.10 -11.99 -4.47
N PRO A 64 9.68 -12.08 -5.68
CA PRO A 64 9.18 -12.98 -6.72
C PRO A 64 9.42 -14.44 -6.31
N TYR A 65 8.39 -15.28 -6.45
CA TYR A 65 8.42 -16.67 -5.98
C TYR A 65 8.31 -17.69 -7.12
N TYR A 66 7.58 -17.35 -8.19
CA TYR A 66 7.48 -18.16 -9.41
C TYR A 66 7.49 -17.28 -10.65
N GLU A 67 8.21 -17.74 -11.64
CA GLU A 67 8.33 -17.11 -12.96
C GLU A 67 7.91 -18.16 -13.99
N TYR A 68 7.05 -17.77 -14.93
CA TYR A 68 6.65 -18.62 -16.05
C TYR A 68 7.03 -17.94 -17.35
N ILE A 69 7.65 -18.71 -18.25
CA ILE A 69 7.87 -18.37 -19.65
C ILE A 69 7.09 -19.40 -20.46
N ASP A 70 6.09 -18.97 -21.23
CA ASP A 70 5.25 -19.87 -22.03
C ASP A 70 4.70 -21.07 -21.22
N PHE A 71 4.20 -20.80 -20.01
CA PHE A 71 3.66 -21.81 -19.08
C PHE A 71 4.69 -22.81 -18.51
N ILE A 72 5.97 -22.69 -18.88
CA ILE A 72 7.05 -23.47 -18.29
C ILE A 72 7.53 -22.75 -17.02
N PRO A 73 7.51 -23.41 -15.84
CA PRO A 73 8.06 -22.82 -14.62
C PRO A 73 9.58 -22.70 -14.76
N VAL A 74 10.11 -21.49 -14.57
CA VAL A 74 11.55 -21.23 -14.52
C VAL A 74 11.93 -20.80 -13.11
N SER A 75 13.06 -21.32 -12.61
CA SER A 75 13.53 -21.01 -11.25
C SER A 75 14.39 -19.75 -11.24
N MET A 76 13.87 -18.72 -10.57
CA MET A 76 14.61 -17.60 -9.95
C MET A 76 15.50 -16.74 -10.87
N MET A 77 14.90 -15.78 -11.59
CA MET A 77 15.64 -14.61 -12.10
C MET A 77 15.36 -13.31 -11.32
N GLY A 78 14.31 -13.27 -10.50
CA GLY A 78 13.89 -12.08 -9.79
C GLY A 78 14.67 -11.82 -8.49
N VAL A 79 15.48 -10.75 -8.48
CA VAL A 79 16.15 -10.27 -7.27
C VAL A 79 15.14 -9.53 -6.40
N ARG A 80 15.05 -9.89 -5.11
CA ARG A 80 14.26 -9.17 -4.10
C ARG A 80 14.59 -7.68 -4.18
N GLN A 81 13.58 -6.85 -4.38
CA GLN A 81 13.77 -5.40 -4.41
C GLN A 81 12.89 -4.70 -3.39
N THR A 82 13.52 -3.80 -2.63
CA THR A 82 12.84 -2.90 -1.71
C THR A 82 12.73 -1.53 -2.38
N GLN A 83 11.51 -1.01 -2.45
CA GLN A 83 11.23 0.34 -2.89
C GLN A 83 10.75 1.18 -1.72
N VAL A 84 11.28 2.39 -1.59
CA VAL A 84 10.80 3.37 -0.61
C VAL A 84 9.88 4.34 -1.33
N GLY A 85 8.80 4.73 -0.66
CA GLY A 85 7.77 5.59 -1.20
C GLY A 85 7.22 6.58 -0.18
N PHE A 86 6.58 7.61 -0.72
CA PHE A 86 5.81 8.58 0.02
C PHE A 86 4.37 8.11 0.16
N LEU A 87 3.83 8.22 1.36
CA LEU A 87 2.49 7.81 1.72
C LEU A 87 1.62 9.04 1.93
N TYR A 88 0.43 9.05 1.36
CA TYR A 88 -0.59 10.06 1.64
C TYR A 88 -1.98 9.43 1.67
N GLY A 89 -2.93 10.16 2.24
CA GLY A 89 -4.31 9.71 2.22
C GLY A 89 -5.18 10.47 3.19
N GLY A 90 -6.36 9.93 3.38
CA GLY A 90 -7.34 10.48 4.29
C GLY A 90 -8.51 9.55 4.46
N GLY A 91 -9.38 9.91 5.38
CA GLY A 91 -10.53 9.10 5.69
C GLY A 91 -11.42 9.74 6.74
N VAL A 92 -12.40 8.96 7.17
CA VAL A 92 -13.34 9.35 8.21
C VAL A 92 -13.62 8.16 9.11
N ASP A 93 -13.56 8.41 10.42
CA ASP A 93 -14.11 7.48 11.41
C ASP A 93 -15.54 7.89 11.72
N TYR A 94 -16.49 7.01 11.45
CA TYR A 94 -17.88 7.12 11.85
C TYR A 94 -18.11 6.34 13.14
N ARG A 95 -18.31 7.02 14.27
CA ARG A 95 -18.63 6.36 15.55
C ARG A 95 -19.95 5.61 15.41
N LEU A 96 -20.00 4.41 16.01
CA LEU A 96 -21.16 3.54 16.02
C LEU A 96 -21.88 3.66 17.38
N PRO A 97 -22.74 4.67 17.59
CA PRO A 97 -23.35 4.92 18.91
C PRO A 97 -24.18 3.74 19.41
N ARG A 98 -24.76 2.93 18.51
CA ARG A 98 -25.52 1.72 18.87
C ARG A 98 -24.67 0.54 19.35
N VAL A 99 -23.40 0.50 18.97
CA VAL A 99 -22.45 -0.57 19.36
C VAL A 99 -21.59 -0.11 20.56
N GLY A 100 -21.42 1.20 20.70
CA GLY A 100 -20.75 1.85 21.83
C GLY A 100 -19.80 2.95 21.35
N SER A 101 -19.62 4.01 22.15
CA SER A 101 -18.82 5.19 21.79
C SER A 101 -17.33 4.92 21.51
N ARG A 102 -16.87 3.70 21.82
CA ARG A 102 -15.49 3.22 21.58
C ARG A 102 -15.32 2.59 20.19
N PHE A 103 -16.40 2.21 19.51
CA PHE A 103 -16.35 1.62 18.19
C PHE A 103 -16.62 2.67 17.11
N ALA A 104 -15.87 2.59 16.02
CA ALA A 104 -16.11 3.38 14.82
C ALA A 104 -15.89 2.54 13.56
N LEU A 105 -16.68 2.83 12.53
CA LEU A 105 -16.41 2.37 11.18
C LEU A 105 -15.44 3.36 10.52
N ARG A 106 -14.31 2.87 10.01
CA ARG A 106 -13.32 3.65 9.28
C ARG A 106 -13.47 3.42 7.79
N LEU A 107 -13.64 4.52 7.06
CA LEU A 107 -13.42 4.56 5.62
C LEU A 107 -12.12 5.30 5.38
N GLN A 108 -11.19 4.68 4.67
CA GLN A 108 -9.87 5.24 4.44
C GLN A 108 -9.41 4.99 3.00
N TYR A 109 -8.89 6.02 2.38
CA TYR A 109 -8.12 5.92 1.16
C TYR A 109 -6.64 6.21 1.47
N ARG A 110 -5.76 5.38 0.92
CA ARG A 110 -4.32 5.56 1.04
C ARG A 110 -3.64 5.36 -0.31
N GLY A 111 -2.77 6.30 -0.66
CA GLY A 111 -1.93 6.23 -1.84
C GLY A 111 -0.47 6.12 -1.42
N LEU A 112 0.24 5.14 -1.98
CA LEU A 112 1.68 5.04 -1.86
C LEU A 112 2.32 5.35 -3.22
N LEU A 113 3.07 6.44 -3.28
CA LEU A 113 3.89 6.81 -4.42
C LEU A 113 5.30 6.30 -4.18
N PHE A 114 5.76 5.37 -5.00
CA PHE A 114 7.13 4.86 -4.93
C PHE A 114 7.85 5.13 -6.26
N SER A 115 9.16 5.37 -6.19
CA SER A 115 9.95 5.44 -7.41
C SER A 115 10.01 4.05 -8.04
N ALA A 116 9.86 3.94 -9.36
CA ALA A 116 9.96 2.64 -10.00
C ALA A 116 11.38 2.07 -9.80
N PRO A 117 11.48 0.77 -9.48
CA PRO A 117 12.76 0.10 -9.32
C PRO A 117 13.63 0.19 -10.58
N ASN A 118 14.90 0.58 -10.43
CA ASN A 118 15.84 0.73 -11.54
C ASN A 118 16.79 -0.47 -11.75
N PHE A 119 16.67 -1.54 -10.94
CA PHE A 119 17.43 -2.81 -10.98
C PHE A 119 18.94 -2.72 -11.33
N LYS A 120 19.58 -1.55 -11.13
CA LYS A 120 20.97 -1.25 -11.55
C LYS A 120 21.28 -1.45 -13.04
N LEU A 121 20.30 -1.35 -13.94
CA LEU A 121 20.50 -1.42 -15.40
C LEU A 121 20.33 -0.03 -16.02
N GLN A 122 21.42 0.55 -16.56
CA GLN A 122 21.44 1.91 -17.14
C GLN A 122 20.42 2.11 -18.28
N ASN A 123 20.00 1.04 -18.96
CA ASN A 123 19.08 1.09 -20.09
C ASN A 123 17.57 1.09 -19.71
N LEU A 124 17.23 1.08 -18.42
CA LEU A 124 15.84 1.06 -17.93
C LEU A 124 15.47 2.33 -17.12
N PHE A 125 16.19 3.43 -17.36
CA PHE A 125 15.89 4.73 -16.76
C PHE A 125 14.62 5.34 -17.40
N THR A 126 13.44 4.96 -16.91
CA THR A 126 12.16 5.49 -17.41
C THR A 126 11.60 6.64 -16.59
N GLY A 127 12.14 6.88 -15.37
CA GLY A 127 11.59 7.89 -14.45
C GLY A 127 10.15 7.60 -13.98
N ALA A 128 9.66 6.38 -14.20
CA ALA A 128 8.29 6.00 -13.89
C ALA A 128 8.02 6.07 -12.38
N LYS A 129 6.88 6.66 -12.00
CA LYS A 129 6.40 6.69 -10.61
C LYS A 129 5.31 5.64 -10.48
N GLY A 130 5.51 4.68 -9.57
CA GLY A 130 4.48 3.73 -9.21
C GLY A 130 3.49 4.39 -8.25
N HIS A 131 2.20 4.18 -8.47
CA HIS A 131 1.14 4.62 -7.57
C HIS A 131 0.30 3.41 -7.15
N MET A 132 0.35 3.07 -5.87
CA MET A 132 -0.47 2.03 -5.28
C MET A 132 -1.64 2.67 -4.53
N ALA A 133 -2.85 2.43 -5.02
CA ALA A 133 -4.09 2.93 -4.44
C ALA A 133 -4.74 1.85 -3.57
N GLU A 134 -5.02 2.18 -2.32
CA GLU A 134 -5.58 1.26 -1.32
C GLU A 134 -6.83 1.86 -0.67
N PRO A 135 -8.01 1.66 -1.28
CA PRO A 135 -9.27 1.90 -0.59
C PRO A 135 -9.49 0.82 0.49
N SER A 136 -9.97 1.23 1.65
CA SER A 136 -10.20 0.32 2.78
C SER A 136 -11.42 0.73 3.60
N ILE A 137 -12.11 -0.30 4.10
CA ILE A 137 -13.15 -0.19 5.12
C ILE A 137 -12.72 -1.07 6.31
N GLY A 138 -12.90 -0.58 7.53
CA GLY A 138 -12.49 -1.32 8.73
C GLY A 138 -13.21 -0.86 9.99
N ILE A 139 -13.03 -1.62 11.06
CA ILE A 139 -13.57 -1.28 12.39
C ILE A 139 -12.41 -0.76 13.25
N VAL A 140 -12.64 0.35 13.94
CA VAL A 140 -11.69 0.97 14.87
C VAL A 140 -12.25 0.86 16.28
N PHE A 141 -11.40 0.43 17.20
CA PHE A 141 -11.66 0.45 18.63
C PHE A 141 -10.79 1.52 19.29
N LYS A 142 -11.40 2.39 20.11
CA LYS A 142 -10.75 3.45 20.87
C LYS A 142 -10.75 3.07 22.36
N PHE A 143 -9.56 3.00 22.95
CA PHE A 143 -9.34 2.79 24.38
C PHE A 143 -9.52 4.11 25.15
#